data_AF-A0A967W6Q5-F1
#
_entry.id   AF-A0A967W6Q5-F1
#
_cell.length_a   1.000
_cell.length_b   1.000
_cell.length_c   1.000
_cell.angle_alpha   90.00
_cell.angle_beta   90.00
_cell.angle_gamma   90.00
#
_symmetry.space_group_name_H-M   'P 1'
#
loop_
_entity.id
_entity.type
_entity.pdbx_description
1 polymer ?
#
loop_
_entity_poly.entity_id
_entity_poly.type
_entity_poly.pdbx_seq_one_letter_code
_entity_poly.pdbx_strand_id
1 'polypeptide(L)' 'KATKHMGEVGIGALDIALWDLAGKVHGAPVYRLLGGYRTRLPAYASTLGGDRHPDGLSSPEAYADFAERCLALGY' A
#
# COMPACT_ATOMS: atom_id res chain seq x y z
N LYS A 1 19.56 8.47 22.30
CA LYS A 1 18.43 7.51 22.18
C LYS A 1 18.15 7.28 20.69
N ALA A 2 18.98 6.47 20.01
CA ALA A 2 18.92 6.24 18.56
C ALA A 2 18.28 4.89 18.17
N THR A 3 17.67 4.17 19.12
CA THR A 3 17.23 2.79 18.93
C THR A 3 15.72 2.57 19.07
N LYS A 4 14.91 3.63 19.23
CA LYS A 4 13.47 3.47 19.51
C LYS A 4 12.64 2.93 18.33
N HIS A 5 13.22 2.84 17.12
CA HIS A 5 12.54 2.33 15.92
C HIS A 5 13.22 1.12 15.26
N MET A 6 14.30 0.60 15.85
CA MET A 6 14.99 -0.61 15.32
C MET A 6 14.24 -1.92 15.63
N GLY A 7 13.18 -1.89 16.45
CA GLY A 7 12.48 -3.10 16.91
C GLY A 7 11.39 -3.64 15.99
N GLU A 8 10.71 -2.78 15.22
CA GLU A 8 9.51 -3.19 14.46
C GLU A 8 9.78 -3.29 12.96
N VAL A 9 10.53 -2.34 12.39
CA VAL A 9 10.80 -2.30 10.94
C VAL A 9 11.80 -3.38 10.50
N GLY A 10 12.76 -3.74 11.37
CA GLY A 10 13.83 -4.67 11.02
C GLY A 10 13.37 -6.12 10.84
N ILE A 11 12.51 -6.62 11.74
CA ILE A 11 12.00 -8.00 11.66
C ILE A 11 11.01 -8.13 10.51
N GLY A 12 10.10 -7.16 10.33
CA GLY A 12 9.11 -7.18 9.25
C GLY A 12 9.74 -7.19 7.86
N ALA A 13 10.77 -6.37 7.63
CA ALA A 13 11.46 -6.36 6.34
C ALA A 13 12.18 -7.70 6.05
N LEU A 14 12.77 -8.32 7.07
CA LEU A 14 13.39 -9.65 6.93
C LEU A 14 12.36 -10.74 6.64
N ASP A 15 11.23 -10.75 7.36
CA ASP A 15 10.14 -11.72 7.14
C ASP A 15 9.56 -11.61 5.72
N ILE A 16 9.31 -10.39 5.22
CA ILE A 16 8.89 -10.14 3.84
C ILE A 16 9.89 -10.73 2.84
N ALA A 17 11.19 -10.52 3.06
CA ALA A 17 12.24 -11.05 2.19
C ALA A 17 12.31 -12.58 2.19
N LEU A 18 12.11 -13.20 3.36
CA LEU A 18 12.05 -14.66 3.48
C LEU A 18 10.84 -15.25 2.74
N TRP A 19 9.67 -14.60 2.84
CA TRP A 19 8.48 -15.01 2.08
C TRP A 19 8.63 -14.82 0.57
N ASP A 20 9.26 -13.73 0.12
CA ASP A 20 9.59 -13.53 -1.30
C ASP A 20 10.55 -14.62 -1.82
N LEU A 21 11.57 -14.96 -1.04
CA LEU A 21 12.50 -16.07 -1.35
C LEU A 21 11.75 -17.41 -1.42
N ALA A 22 10.90 -17.71 -0.46
CA ALA A 22 10.09 -18.94 -0.48
C ALA A 22 9.21 -19.01 -1.73
N GLY A 23 8.55 -17.90 -2.10
CA GLY A 23 7.78 -17.81 -3.34
C GLY A 23 8.59 -18.15 -4.59
N LYS A 24 9.81 -17.60 -4.68
CA LYS A 24 10.75 -17.86 -5.80
C LYS A 24 11.21 -19.32 -5.82
N VAL A 25 11.57 -19.90 -4.68
CA VAL A 25 12.00 -21.31 -4.56
C VAL A 25 10.88 -22.28 -4.96
N HIS A 26 9.64 -21.97 -4.58
CA HIS A 26 8.48 -22.81 -4.89
C HIS A 26 7.81 -22.49 -6.24
N GLY A 27 8.28 -21.48 -6.97
CA GLY A 27 7.68 -21.04 -8.23
C GLY A 27 6.21 -20.61 -8.09
N ALA A 28 5.82 -20.09 -6.92
CA ALA A 28 4.43 -19.76 -6.60
C ALA A 28 4.32 -18.37 -5.94
N PRO A 29 3.24 -17.62 -6.22
CA PRO A 29 2.99 -16.36 -5.51
C PRO A 29 2.68 -16.63 -4.03
N VAL A 30 3.18 -15.76 -3.13
CA VAL A 30 3.11 -15.92 -1.67
C VAL A 30 1.68 -16.19 -1.16
N TYR A 31 0.66 -15.52 -1.72
CA TYR A 31 -0.73 -15.73 -1.27
C TYR A 31 -1.21 -17.18 -1.45
N ARG A 32 -0.65 -17.95 -2.39
CA ARG A 32 -0.96 -19.38 -2.55
C ARG A 32 -0.24 -20.23 -1.51
N LEU A 33 0.99 -19.87 -1.15
CA LEU A 33 1.72 -20.54 -0.07
C LEU A 33 1.01 -20.36 1.28
N LEU A 34 0.31 -19.23 1.47
CA LEU A 34 -0.51 -18.92 2.64
C LEU A 34 -1.91 -19.59 2.62
N GLY A 35 -2.19 -20.48 1.67
CA GLY A 35 -3.46 -21.23 1.58
C GLY A 35 -4.49 -20.64 0.62
N GLY A 36 -4.31 -19.41 0.15
CA GLY A 36 -5.17 -18.76 -0.83
C GLY A 36 -6.58 -18.45 -0.33
N TYR A 37 -7.14 -17.31 -0.76
CA TYR A 37 -8.54 -16.97 -0.46
C TYR A 37 -9.23 -16.33 -1.66
N ARG A 38 -8.68 -15.23 -2.17
CA ARG A 38 -9.19 -14.51 -3.34
C ARG A 38 -8.05 -13.99 -4.21
N THR A 39 -8.29 -13.90 -5.51
CA THR A 39 -7.32 -13.43 -6.51
C THR A 39 -7.57 -12.00 -6.98
N ARG A 40 -8.71 -11.41 -6.58
CA ARG A 40 -9.08 -10.02 -6.83
C ARG A 40 -9.74 -9.41 -5.61
N LEU A 41 -9.54 -8.10 -5.46
CA LEU A 41 -9.96 -7.28 -4.32
C LEU A 41 -10.46 -5.94 -4.84
N PRO A 42 -11.58 -5.37 -4.33
CA PRO A 42 -11.83 -3.96 -4.54
C PRO A 42 -10.73 -3.15 -3.84
N ALA A 43 -10.19 -2.16 -4.54
CA ALA A 43 -9.24 -1.19 -4.00
C ALA A 43 -9.96 0.14 -3.83
N TYR A 44 -9.62 0.89 -2.79
CA TYR A 44 -10.09 2.27 -2.62
C TYR A 44 -8.91 3.22 -2.85
N ALA A 45 -9.21 4.42 -3.33
CA ALA A 45 -8.20 5.48 -3.46
C ALA A 45 -7.85 6.04 -2.07
N SER A 46 -6.67 5.70 -1.55
CA SER A 46 -6.14 6.30 -0.33
C SER A 46 -5.46 7.63 -0.65
N THR A 47 -6.08 8.74 -0.27
CA THR A 47 -5.57 10.09 -0.56
C THR A 47 -4.55 10.52 0.51
N LEU A 48 -3.67 11.45 0.16
CA LEU A 48 -2.84 12.14 1.16
C LEU A 48 -3.71 13.07 2.03
N GLY A 49 -3.16 13.47 3.17
CA GLY A 49 -3.74 14.53 3.99
C GLY A 49 -3.67 15.88 3.27
N GLY A 50 -4.52 16.81 3.69
CA GLY A 50 -4.63 18.12 3.06
C GLY A 50 -3.34 18.90 3.23
N ASP A 51 -2.96 19.65 2.20
CA ASP A 51 -1.73 20.42 2.16
C ASP A 51 -2.01 21.89 1.77
N ARG A 52 -0.95 22.67 1.56
CA ARG A 52 -1.06 24.08 1.13
C ARG A 52 -0.46 24.30 -0.25
N HIS A 53 -0.12 23.22 -0.95
CA HIS A 53 0.45 23.32 -2.28
C HIS A 53 -0.67 23.70 -3.26
N PRO A 54 -0.47 24.70 -4.13
CA PRO A 54 -1.52 25.14 -5.07
C PRO A 54 -2.09 23.99 -5.92
N ASP A 55 -1.23 23.08 -6.38
CA ASP A 55 -1.63 21.90 -7.17
C ASP A 55 -1.88 20.64 -6.31
N GLY A 56 -1.90 20.79 -4.98
CA GLY A 56 -2.11 19.71 -4.02
C GLY A 56 -3.56 19.58 -3.56
N LEU A 57 -3.75 18.93 -2.42
CA LEU A 57 -5.05 18.77 -1.79
C LEU A 57 -5.33 19.95 -0.85
N SER A 58 -5.44 21.15 -1.43
CA SER A 58 -5.37 22.43 -0.70
C SER A 58 -6.71 23.08 -0.37
N SER A 59 -7.81 22.61 -0.95
CA SER A 59 -9.16 23.08 -0.67
C SER A 59 -10.18 21.94 -0.81
N PRO A 60 -11.41 22.09 -0.29
CA PRO A 60 -12.49 21.13 -0.51
C PRO A 60 -12.73 20.82 -2.00
N GLU A 61 -12.63 21.82 -2.87
CA GLU A 61 -12.80 21.68 -4.33
C GLU A 61 -11.68 20.83 -4.94
N ALA A 62 -10.42 21.05 -4.51
CA ALA A 62 -9.31 20.22 -4.97
C ALA A 62 -9.47 18.74 -4.59
N TYR A 63 -10.09 18.46 -3.44
CA TYR A 63 -10.48 17.11 -3.05
C TYR A 63 -11.60 16.55 -3.92
N ALA A 64 -12.61 17.35 -4.26
CA ALA A 64 -13.70 16.94 -5.14
C ALA A 64 -13.17 16.59 -6.54
N ASP A 65 -12.33 17.44 -7.12
CA ASP A 65 -11.69 17.19 -8.41
C ASP A 65 -10.85 15.91 -8.38
N PHE A 66 -10.11 15.66 -7.29
CA PHE A 66 -9.36 14.43 -7.13
C PHE A 66 -10.25 13.20 -7.01
N ALA A 67 -11.38 13.31 -6.31
CA ALA A 67 -12.35 12.23 -6.19
C ALA A 67 -12.96 11.86 -7.55
N GLU A 68 -13.29 12.85 -8.39
CA GLU A 68 -13.75 12.61 -9.77
C GLU A 68 -12.69 11.89 -10.61
N ARG A 69 -11.42 12.28 -10.47
CA ARG A 69 -10.30 11.56 -11.12
C ARG A 69 -10.20 10.12 -10.64
N CYS A 70 -10.30 9.87 -9.34
CA CYS A 70 -10.27 8.51 -8.79
C CYS A 70 -11.42 7.66 -9.32
N LEU A 71 -12.64 8.21 -9.37
CA LEU A 71 -13.81 7.54 -9.95
C LEU A 71 -13.58 7.20 -11.43
N ALA A 72 -13.04 8.15 -12.21
CA ALA A 72 -12.73 7.93 -13.63
C ALA A 72 -11.67 6.83 -13.86
N LEU A 73 -10.76 6.63 -12.90
CA LEU A 73 -9.78 5.54 -12.90
C LEU A 73 -10.38 4.18 -12.49
N GLY A 74 -11.61 4.16 -11.99
CA GLY A 74 -12.33 2.96 -11.55
C GLY A 74 -12.05 2.52 -10.11
N TYR A 75 -11.58 3.46 -9.26
CA TYR A 75 -11.57 3.28 -7.81
C TYR A 75 -12.96 3.42 -7.20
#